data_AF-A0A4R5W8B2-F1
#
_entry.id   AF-A0A4R5W8B2-F1
#
_cell.length_a   1.000
_cell.length_b   1.000
_cell.length_c   1.000
_cell.angle_alpha   90.00
_cell.angle_beta   90.00
_cell.angle_gamma   90.00
#
_symmetry.space_group_name_H-M   'P 1'
#
loop_
_entity.id
_entity.type
_entity.pdbx_description
1 polymer ?
#
loop_
_entity_poly.entity_id
_entity_poly.type
_entity_poly.pdbx_seq_one_letter_code
_entity_poly.pdbx_strand_id
1 'polypeptide(L)' 'MTIDYDSPQQLVRTPQQVSEFICTRCIHVRQLSELAADRSLGRICRECA' A
#
# COMPACT_ATOMS: atom_id res chain seq x y z
N MET A 1 39.54 26.02 0.10
CA MET A 1 38.09 25.94 -0.15
C MET A 1 37.73 24.46 -0.24
N THR A 2 37.33 23.87 0.87
CA THR A 2 36.77 22.52 0.91
C THR A 2 35.27 22.69 0.72
N ILE A 3 34.74 22.27 -0.43
CA ILE A 3 33.31 22.26 -0.68
C ILE A 3 32.75 21.09 0.14
N ASP A 4 32.16 21.43 1.28
CA ASP A 4 31.38 20.51 2.10
C ASP A 4 30.14 20.14 1.28
N TYR A 5 30.11 18.89 0.81
CA TYR A 5 29.03 18.36 0.01
C TYR A 5 27.85 18.08 0.96
N ASP A 6 27.05 19.11 1.21
CA ASP A 6 25.79 19.01 1.95
C ASP A 6 24.90 17.97 1.25
N SER A 7 24.91 16.77 1.82
CA SER A 7 24.17 15.63 1.31
C SER A 7 22.70 15.99 1.31
N PRO A 8 21.99 15.94 0.17
CA PRO A 8 20.56 16.21 0.17
C PRO A 8 19.95 15.18 1.09
N GLN A 9 19.42 15.64 2.23
CA GLN A 9 18.68 14.82 3.17
C GLN A 9 17.60 14.10 2.35
N GLN A 10 17.89 12.86 1.96
CA GLN A 10 16.92 11.97 1.37
C GLN A 10 15.84 11.86 2.41
N LEU A 11 14.75 12.62 2.20
CA LEU A 11 13.46 12.35 2.78
C LEU A 11 13.11 10.93 2.33
N VAL A 12 13.63 9.95 3.07
CA VAL A 12 13.10 8.61 3.18
C VAL A 12 11.72 8.84 3.77
N ARG A 13 10.77 9.23 2.91
CA ARG A 13 9.36 9.01 3.17
C ARG A 13 9.33 7.55 3.55
N THR A 14 9.04 7.29 4.81
CA THR A 14 8.74 5.96 5.32
C THR A 14 7.93 5.24 4.25
N PRO A 15 8.17 3.95 3.98
CA PRO A 15 7.29 3.21 3.08
C PRO A 15 5.90 3.37 3.69
N GLN A 16 5.08 4.25 3.10
CA GLN A 16 3.70 4.41 3.49
C GLN A 16 3.14 3.02 3.24
N GLN A 17 2.91 2.28 4.31
CA GLN A 17 2.39 0.94 4.23
C GLN A 17 1.03 1.10 3.57
N VAL A 18 0.99 0.88 2.26
CA VAL A 18 -0.20 1.03 1.44
C VAL A 18 -1.16 -0.03 1.96
N SER A 19 -2.02 0.39 2.87
CA SER A 19 -2.95 -0.49 3.58
C SER A 19 -4.24 -0.64 2.77
N GLU A 20 -4.10 -0.59 1.45
CA GLU A 20 -5.17 -0.57 0.47
C GLU A 20 -4.88 -1.60 -0.61
N PHE A 21 -5.94 -2.18 -1.17
CA PHE A 21 -5.87 -3.11 -2.28
C PHE A 21 -7.02 -2.86 -3.25
N ILE A 22 -6.86 -3.27 -4.50
CA ILE A 22 -7.95 -3.25 -5.48
C ILE A 22 -8.67 -4.59 -5.41
N CYS A 23 -9.97 -4.56 -5.10
CA CYS A 23 -10.81 -5.74 -5.17
C CYS A 23 -10.95 -6.20 -6.62
N THR A 24 -10.60 -7.45 -6.93
CA THR A 24 -10.67 -7.98 -8.31
C THR A 24 -12.09 -8.26 -8.78
N ARG A 25 -13.08 -8.31 -7.88
CA ARG A 25 -14.51 -8.48 -8.23
C ARG A 25 -15.20 -7.16 -8.57
N CYS A 26 -15.05 -6.14 -7.72
CA CYS A 26 -15.74 -4.85 -7.91
C CYS A 26 -14.85 -3.73 -8.45
N ILE A 27 -13.54 -3.96 -8.61
CA ILE A 27 -12.55 -3.02 -9.16
C ILE A 27 -12.49 -1.69 -8.38
N HIS A 28 -12.84 -1.73 -7.10
CA HIS A 28 -12.72 -0.59 -6.19
C HIS A 28 -11.48 -0.72 -5.30
N VAL A 29 -10.89 0.43 -4.97
CA VAL A 29 -9.86 0.53 -3.92
C VAL A 29 -10.54 0.33 -2.58
N ARG A 30 -10.03 -0.61 -1.79
CA ARG A 30 -10.54 -1.01 -0.48
C ARG A 30 -9.39 -1.07 0.51
N GLN A 31 -9.69 -0.91 1.78
CA GLN A 31 -8.67 -1.05 2.83
C GLN A 31 -8.36 -2.54 3.04
N LEU A 32 -7.11 -2.89 3.40
CA LEU A 32 -6.74 -4.27 3.75
C LEU A 32 -7.60 -4.85 4.88
N SER A 33 -8.15 -4.00 5.76
CA SER A 33 -9.13 -4.37 6.79
C SER A 33 -10.44 -4.94 6.21
N GLU A 34 -10.76 -4.58 4.96
CA GLU A 34 -11.91 -5.05 4.20
C GLU A 34 -11.56 -6.24 3.29
N LEU A 35 -10.34 -6.78 3.35
CA LEU A 35 -9.96 -7.97 2.59
C LEU A 35 -10.73 -9.19 3.13
N ALA A 36 -11.22 -10.04 2.23
CA ALA A 36 -11.87 -11.29 2.60
C ALA A 36 -10.90 -12.16 3.40
N ALA A 37 -11.40 -12.78 4.49
CA ALA A 37 -10.57 -13.64 5.34
C ALA A 37 -10.12 -14.92 4.62
N ASP A 38 -10.86 -15.31 3.58
CA ASP A 38 -10.54 -16.48 2.78
C ASP A 38 -9.39 -16.18 1.80
N ARG A 39 -8.22 -16.73 2.12
CA ARG A 39 -7.00 -16.56 1.31
C ARG A 39 -7.09 -17.19 -0.08
N SER A 40 -8.05 -18.10 -0.33
CA SER A 40 -8.24 -18.70 -1.65
C SER A 40 -8.92 -17.75 -2.63
N LEU A 41 -9.69 -16.78 -2.11
CA LEU A 41 -10.41 -15.78 -2.91
C LEU A 41 -9.47 -14.70 -3.48
N GLY A 42 -8.21 -14.62 -3.04
CA GLY A 42 -7.24 -13.63 -3.50
C GLY A 42 -7.56 -12.21 -3.03
N ARG A 43 -7.36 -11.20 -3.89
CA ARG A 43 -7.62 -9.78 -3.59
C ARG A 43 -9.11 -9.46 -3.76
N ILE A 44 -9.98 -10.03 -2.93
CA ILE A 44 -11.43 -9.78 -2.93
C ILE A 44 -11.85 -9.12 -1.61
N CYS A 45 -12.76 -8.14 -1.65
CA CYS A 45 -13.27 -7.49 -0.44
C CYS A 45 -14.38 -8.32 0.23
N ARG A 46 -14.60 -8.09 1.53
CA ARG A 46 -15.58 -8.81 2.37
C ARG A 46 -17.02 -8.73 1.83
N GLU A 47 -17.37 -7.65 1.14
CA GLU A 47 -18.71 -7.50 0.52
C GLU A 47 -18.86 -8.35 -0.75
N CYS A 48 -17.76 -8.62 -1.45
CA CYS A 48 -17.75 -9.37 -2.70
C CYS A 48 -17.38 -10.84 -2.54
N ALA A 49 -16.85 -11.27 -1.39
CA ALA A 49 -16.54 -12.67 -1.11
C ALA A 49 -17.83 -13.49 -1.04
#